data_AF-A0AAW5RUT6-F1
#
_entry.id   AF-A0AAW5RUT6-F1
#
_cell.length_a   1.000
_cell.length_b   1.000
_cell.length_c   1.000
_cell.angle_alpha   90.00
_cell.angle_beta   90.00
_cell.angle_gamma   90.00
#
_symmetry.space_group_name_H-M   'P 1'
#
loop_
_entity.id
_entity.type
_entity.pdbx_description
1 polymer ?
#
loop_
_entity_poly.entity_id
_entity_poly.type
_entity_poly.pdbx_seq_one_letter_code
_entity_poly.pdbx_strand_id
1 'polypeptide(L)'
;LAEKAHAEQAYRLCLGLLSLSREYPPSRVEACCQLANREGLVRLKQLKSVLTSGRDQLPASPLSYPELPQEHENIRGPQSFH
;
A
#
# COMPACT_ATOMS: atom_id res chain seq x y z
N LEU A 1 10.53 7.28 -18.42
CA LEU A 1 10.02 5.89 -18.43
C LEU A 1 8.54 5.95 -18.85
N ALA A 2 8.27 6.02 -20.15
CA ALA A 2 6.91 6.08 -20.65
C ALA A 2 6.38 4.65 -20.71
N GLU A 3 5.83 4.18 -19.59
CA GLU A 3 4.98 2.99 -19.61
C GLU A 3 3.81 3.30 -20.53
N LYS A 4 3.86 2.76 -21.75
CA LYS A 4 2.67 2.55 -22.56
C LYS A 4 1.83 1.50 -21.82
N ALA A 5 1.19 1.92 -20.73
CA ALA A 5 0.14 1.16 -20.09
C ALA A 5 -0.87 0.87 -21.20
N HIS A 6 -0.91 -0.38 -21.65
CA HIS A 6 -1.84 -0.82 -22.67
C HIS A 6 -3.22 -0.33 -22.25
N ALA A 7 -3.87 0.51 -23.06
CA ALA A 7 -5.16 1.13 -22.69
C ALA A 7 -6.18 0.06 -22.26
N GLU A 8 -6.09 -1.14 -22.84
CA GLU A 8 -6.87 -2.32 -22.47
C GLU A 8 -6.67 -2.75 -21.01
N GLN A 9 -5.46 -2.67 -20.46
CA GLN A 9 -5.18 -3.05 -19.08
C GLN A 9 -5.77 -2.05 -18.08
N ALA A 10 -5.65 -0.75 -18.37
CA ALA A 10 -6.31 0.30 -17.59
C ALA A 10 -7.85 0.13 -17.65
N TYR A 11 -8.39 -0.14 -18.84
CA TYR A 11 -9.81 -0.39 -19.04
C TYR A 11 -10.31 -1.61 -18.25
N ARG A 12 -9.59 -2.74 -18.30
CA ARG A 12 -9.91 -3.94 -17.52
C ARG A 12 -9.86 -3.70 -16.01
N LEU A 13 -8.93 -2.87 -15.54
CA LEU A 13 -8.88 -2.45 -14.13
C LEU A 13 -10.13 -1.64 -13.75
N CYS A 14 -10.51 -0.64 -14.56
CA CYS A 14 -11.71 0.17 -14.32
C CYS A 14 -12.98 -0.69 -14.30
N LEU A 15 -13.13 -1.63 -15.24
CA LEU A 15 -14.23 -2.59 -15.24
C LEU A 15 -14.23 -3.48 -14.01
N GLY A 16 -13.06 -3.96 -13.59
CA GLY A 16 -12.91 -4.75 -12.39
C GLY A 16 -13.31 -3.98 -11.13
N LEU A 17 -12.92 -2.70 -11.03
CA LEU A 17 -13.28 -1.83 -9.92
C LEU A 17 -14.79 -1.53 -9.88
N LEU A 18 -15.40 -1.35 -11.05
CA LEU A 18 -16.86 -1.20 -11.17
C LEU A 18 -17.59 -2.45 -10.69
N SER A 19 -17.05 -3.64 -10.98
CA SER A 19 -17.59 -4.90 -10.45
C SER A 19 -17.51 -4.96 -8.93
N LEU A 20 -16.37 -4.58 -8.34
CA LEU A 20 -16.20 -4.55 -6.89
C LEU A 20 -17.15 -3.56 -6.21
N SER A 21 -17.46 -2.44 -6.87
CA SER A 21 -18.43 -1.45 -6.37
C SER A 21 -19.87 -1.96 -6.30
N ARG A 22 -20.16 -3.12 -6.93
CA ARG A 22 -21.46 -3.81 -6.80
C ARG A 22 -21.49 -4.78 -5.63
N GLU A 23 -20.33 -5.30 -5.23
CA GLU A 23 -20.17 -6.31 -4.17
C GLU A 23 -19.89 -5.67 -2.80
N TYR A 24 -19.23 -4.51 -2.78
CA TYR A 24 -18.81 -3.82 -1.57
C TYR A 24 -19.39 -2.39 -1.50
N PRO A 25 -19.64 -1.85 -0.28
CA PRO A 25 -20.06 -0.47 -0.12
C PRO A 25 -19.05 0.52 -0.73
N PRO A 26 -19.49 1.67 -1.28
CA PRO A 26 -18.60 2.66 -1.90
C PRO A 26 -17.46 3.11 -0.98
N SER A 27 -17.75 3.30 0.31
CA SER A 27 -16.74 3.70 1.31
C SER A 27 -15.61 2.68 1.45
N ARG A 28 -15.91 1.38 1.37
CA ARG A 28 -14.90 0.31 1.42
C ARG A 28 -14.06 0.25 0.15
N VAL A 29 -14.68 0.45 -1.01
CA VAL A 29 -13.95 0.51 -2.28
C VAL A 29 -13.00 1.70 -2.29
N GLU A 30 -13.45 2.86 -1.80
CA GLU A 30 -12.61 4.04 -1.68
C GLU A 30 -11.44 3.83 -0.70
N ALA A 31 -11.69 3.26 0.48
CA ALA A 31 -10.63 2.91 1.44
C ALA A 31 -9.61 1.91 0.85
N CYS A 32 -10.08 0.92 0.08
CA CYS A 32 -9.20 0.00 -0.65
C CYS A 32 -8.34 0.74 -1.69
N CYS A 33 -8.91 1.67 -2.47
CA CYS A 33 -8.17 2.49 -3.42
C CYS A 33 -7.13 3.38 -2.72
N GLN A 34 -7.47 3.98 -1.59
CA GLN A 34 -6.53 4.77 -0.80
C GLN A 34 -5.35 3.92 -0.30
N LEU A 35 -5.64 2.72 0.24
CA LEU A 35 -4.60 1.78 0.66
C LEU A 35 -3.74 1.32 -0.53
N ALA A 36 -4.37 0.99 -1.65
CA ALA A 36 -3.68 0.56 -2.86
C ALA A 36 -2.73 1.65 -3.39
N ASN A 37 -3.13 2.91 -3.36
CA ASN A 37 -2.28 4.03 -3.75
C ASN A 37 -1.08 4.21 -2.80
N ARG A 38 -1.29 4.04 -1.49
CA ARG A 38 -0.21 4.12 -0.49
C ARG A 38 0.82 3.00 -0.64
N GLU A 39 0.35 1.78 -0.93
CA GLU A 39 1.16 0.56 -0.99
C GLU A 39 1.65 0.22 -2.42
N GLY A 40 1.28 1.01 -3.44
CA GLY A 40 1.65 0.75 -4.83
C GLY A 40 0.96 -0.46 -5.47
N LEU A 41 -0.25 -0.81 -5.01
CA LEU A 41 -1.01 -1.97 -5.52
C LEU A 41 -1.80 -1.60 -6.78
N VAL A 42 -1.28 -1.96 -7.96
CA VAL A 42 -1.87 -1.57 -9.26
C VAL A 42 -2.70 -2.67 -9.95
N ARG A 43 -2.81 -3.86 -9.37
CA ARG A 43 -3.46 -5.03 -10.00
C ARG A 43 -4.80 -5.35 -9.35
N LEU A 44 -5.83 -5.66 -10.14
CA LEU A 44 -7.17 -6.02 -9.63
C LEU A 44 -7.14 -7.16 -8.60
N LYS A 45 -6.28 -8.17 -8.79
CA LYS A 45 -6.12 -9.28 -7.83
C LYS A 45 -5.67 -8.79 -6.45
N GLN A 46 -4.84 -7.75 -6.40
CA GLN A 46 -4.37 -7.16 -5.14
C GLN A 46 -5.52 -6.42 -4.44
N LEU A 47 -6.28 -5.60 -5.18
CA LEU A 47 -7.46 -4.90 -4.64
C LEU A 47 -8.51 -5.89 -4.11
N LYS A 48 -8.75 -6.98 -4.85
CA LYS A 48 -9.59 -8.10 -4.38
C LYS A 48 -9.06 -8.67 -3.07
N SER A 49 -7.77 -8.99 -3.01
CA SER A 49 -7.14 -9.53 -1.79
C SER A 49 -7.27 -8.58 -0.59
N VAL A 50 -7.15 -7.28 -0.81
CA VAL A 50 -7.35 -6.25 0.23
C VAL A 50 -8.78 -6.30 0.75
N LEU A 51 -9.77 -6.24 -0.14
CA LEU A 51 -11.19 -6.24 0.23
C LEU A 51 -11.63 -7.55 0.91
N THR A 52 -11.11 -8.70 0.44
CA THR A 52 -11.43 -10.01 1.03
C THR A 52 -10.75 -10.22 2.39
N SER A 53 -9.55 -9.69 2.58
CA SER A 53 -8.84 -9.76 3.88
C SER A 53 -9.32 -8.71 4.88
N GLY A 54 -10.09 -7.71 4.44
CA GLY A 54 -10.53 -6.60 5.29
C GLY A 54 -9.42 -5.62 5.65
N ARG A 55 -8.26 -5.67 4.97
CA ARG A 55 -7.14 -4.74 5.21
C ARG A 55 -7.53 -3.28 4.98
N ASP A 56 -8.52 -3.01 4.12
CA ASP A 56 -9.08 -1.67 3.89
C ASP A 56 -9.75 -1.06 5.13
N GLN A 57 -10.11 -1.88 6.12
CA GLN A 57 -10.83 -1.46 7.32
C GLN A 57 -9.92 -1.34 8.54
N LEU A 58 -8.65 -1.72 8.42
CA LEU A 58 -7.72 -1.62 9.54
C LEU A 58 -7.40 -0.13 9.79
N PRO A 59 -7.28 0.29 11.07
CA PRO A 59 -6.80 1.62 11.37
C PRO A 59 -5.43 1.80 10.71
N ALA A 60 -5.21 2.97 10.10
CA ALA A 60 -3.92 3.27 9.50
C ALA A 60 -2.85 3.15 10.59
N SER A 61 -1.96 2.15 10.47
CA SER A 61 -0.80 2.07 11.34
C SER A 61 -0.03 3.38 11.17
N PRO A 62 0.19 4.16 12.24
CA PRO A 62 1.12 5.27 12.13
C PRO A 62 2.44 4.70 11.63
N LEU A 63 3.03 5.35 10.62
CA LEU A 63 4.44 5.14 10.28
C LEU A 63 5.28 5.69 11.44
N SER A 64 5.15 5.08 12.61
CA SER A 64 6.05 5.29 13.72
C SER A 64 7.19 4.31 13.45
N TYR A 65 8.19 4.80 12.72
CA TYR A 65 9.50 4.17 12.85
C TYR A 65 9.86 4.35 14.33
N PRO A 66 10.08 3.27 15.10
CA PRO A 66 10.65 3.45 16.41
C PRO A 66 11.95 4.23 16.19
N GLU A 67 12.04 5.40 16.81
CA GLU A 67 13.30 6.13 16.89
C GLU A 67 14.25 5.17 17.63
N LEU A 68 15.09 4.48 16.86
CA LEU A 68 16.06 3.57 17.44
C LEU A 68 16.94 4.42 18.36
N PRO A 69 17.17 4.00 19.61
CA PRO A 69 18.12 4.69 20.46
C PRO A 69 19.46 4.75 19.71
N GLN A 70 19.89 5.97 19.38
CA GLN A 70 21.17 6.19 18.67
C GLN A 70 22.37 5.88 19.58
N GLU A 71 22.11 5.66 20.87
CA GLU A 71 23.11 5.39 21.89
C GLU A 71 23.03 3.92 22.30
N HIS A 72 23.96 3.13 21.80
CA HIS A 72 24.23 1.78 22.28
C HIS A 72 25.70 1.68 22.70
N GLU A 73 25.97 0.96 23.79
CA GLU A 73 27.33 0.71 24.32
C GLU A 73 28.32 0.16 23.28
N ASN A 74 27.80 -0.49 22.22
CA ASN A 74 28.60 -1.10 21.15
C ASN A 74 28.79 -0.21 19.91
N ILE A 75 28.24 1.01 19.86
CA ILE A 75 28.51 1.95 18.76
C ILE A 75 29.85 2.65 19.04
N ARG A 76 30.91 2.09 18.47
CA ARG A 76 32.26 2.68 18.52
C ARG A 76 32.30 3.90 17.60
N GLY A 77 32.37 5.08 18.19
CA GLY A 77 32.55 6.33 17.46
C GLY A 77 33.89 6.40 16.69
N PRO A 78 34.07 7.41 15.82
CA PRO A 78 35.25 7.59 14.97
C PRO A 78 36.60 7.72 15.74
N GLN A 79 36.55 7.75 17.07
CA GLN A 79 37.72 7.75 17.96
C GLN A 79 38.41 6.37 18.06
N SER A 80 37.92 5.34 17.36
CA SER A 80 38.50 3.97 17.38
C SER A 80 39.54 3.70 16.28
N PHE A 81 39.93 4.71 15.48
CA PHE A 81 41.05 4.59 14.56
C PHE A 81 42.31 5.17 15.22
N HIS A 82 43.19 4.29 15.69
CA HIS A 82 44.58 4.59 16.06
C HIS A 82 45.51 3.79 15.15
#